data_AF-A0A168PAN2-F1
#
_entry.id   AF-A0A168PAN2-F1
#
_cell.length_a   1.000
_cell.length_b   1.000
_cell.length_c   1.000
_cell.angle_alpha   90.00
_cell.angle_beta   90.00
_cell.angle_gamma   90.00
#
_symmetry.space_group_name_H-M   'P 1'
#
loop_
_entity.id
_entity.type
_entity.pdbx_description
1 polymer ?
#
loop_
_entity_poly.entity_id
_entity_poly.type
_entity_poly.pdbx_seq_one_letter_code
_entity_poly.pdbx_strand_id
1 'polypeptide(L)'
;MPAITIPSEYGYVLATTVATTAYLMFLTISVGKARTKAKVPYPYGKLHGNTLEFWPIVTSTALIAGLSHPVLAAAAHAWWLLGRIVYVRGYVTGKPQNRLYGVAGQLAILPLLFVSISTVYHLIK
;
A
#
# COMPACT_ATOMS: atom_id res chain seq x y z
N MET A 1 28.55 -16.31 -6.47
CA MET A 1 27.24 -15.62 -6.47
C MET A 1 27.24 -14.70 -5.26
N PRO A 2 26.99 -13.39 -5.39
CA PRO A 2 26.82 -12.55 -4.21
C PRO A 2 25.60 -13.06 -3.45
N ALA A 3 25.80 -13.42 -2.18
CA ALA A 3 24.71 -13.85 -1.32
C ALA A 3 23.88 -12.62 -0.93
N ILE A 4 22.57 -12.64 -1.23
CA ILE A 4 21.65 -11.61 -0.74
C ILE A 4 21.57 -11.76 0.77
N THR A 5 22.21 -10.84 1.49
CA THR A 5 22.14 -10.79 2.95
C THR A 5 20.94 -9.93 3.33
N ILE A 6 19.98 -10.50 4.05
CA ILE A 6 18.79 -9.76 4.49
C ILE A 6 19.15 -8.87 5.68
N PRO A 7 18.91 -7.55 5.61
CA PRO A 7 19.13 -6.65 6.74
C PRO A 7 18.27 -7.04 7.96
N SER A 8 18.77 -6.80 9.17
CA SER A 8 18.03 -7.12 10.40
C SER A 8 16.70 -6.35 10.52
N GLU A 9 16.65 -5.15 9.94
CA GLU A 9 15.53 -4.22 9.93
C GLU A 9 14.48 -4.58 8.87
N TYR A 10 14.76 -5.54 7.99
CA TYR A 10 13.84 -5.99 6.95
C TYR A 10 12.52 -6.53 7.54
N GLY A 11 12.54 -6.96 8.80
CA GLY A 11 11.34 -7.32 9.57
C GLY A 11 10.28 -6.19 9.59
N TYR A 12 10.67 -4.91 9.57
CA TYR A 12 9.73 -3.79 9.51
C TYR A 12 9.00 -3.71 8.17
N VAL A 13 9.68 -4.04 7.07
CA VAL A 13 9.10 -4.08 5.72
C VAL A 13 8.05 -5.18 5.65
N LEU A 14 8.35 -6.35 6.24
CA LEU A 14 7.40 -7.45 6.32
C LEU A 14 6.21 -7.10 7.22
N ALA A 15 6.45 -6.50 8.39
CA ALA A 15 5.40 -6.10 9.32
C ALA A 15 4.41 -5.10 8.68
N THR A 16 4.92 -4.07 7.99
CA THR A 16 4.09 -3.09 7.28
C THR A 16 3.33 -3.74 6.11
N THR A 17 3.94 -4.69 5.41
CA THR A 17 3.28 -5.45 4.33
C THR A 17 2.13 -6.29 4.86
N VAL A 18 2.35 -7.07 5.93
CA VAL A 18 1.32 -7.89 6.56
C VAL A 18 0.18 -7.01 7.09
N ALA A 19 0.51 -5.89 7.75
CA ALA A 19 -0.48 -4.95 8.26
C ALA A 19 -1.35 -4.36 7.14
N THR A 20 -0.72 -3.95 6.03
CA THR A 20 -1.42 -3.45 4.85
C THR A 20 -2.35 -4.51 4.27
N THR A 21 -1.87 -5.73 4.06
CA THR A 21 -2.67 -6.84 3.54
C THR A 21 -3.86 -7.15 4.44
N ALA A 22 -3.65 -7.24 5.76
CA ALA A 22 -4.73 -7.46 6.73
C ALA A 22 -5.78 -6.36 6.67
N TYR A 23 -5.37 -5.09 6.55
CA TYR A 23 -6.29 -3.97 6.40
C TYR A 23 -7.09 -4.04 5.09
N LEU A 24 -6.47 -4.41 3.97
CA LEU A 24 -7.18 -4.57 2.70
C LEU A 24 -8.17 -5.74 2.71
N MET A 25 -7.84 -6.84 3.40
CA MET A 25 -8.77 -7.95 3.64
C MET A 25 -9.99 -7.48 4.44
N PHE A 26 -9.76 -6.72 5.52
CA PHE A 26 -10.84 -6.13 6.32
C PHE A 26 -11.74 -5.22 5.47
N LEU A 27 -11.17 -4.38 4.60
CA LEU A 27 -11.94 -3.52 3.70
C LEU A 27 -12.75 -4.33 2.69
N THR A 28 -12.17 -5.40 2.14
CA THR A 28 -12.84 -6.27 1.17
C THR A 28 -14.07 -6.92 1.78
N ILE A 29 -13.93 -7.46 3.00
CA ILE A 29 -15.05 -8.05 3.75
C ILE A 29 -16.11 -6.99 4.08
N SER A 30 -15.69 -5.80 4.52
CA SER A 30 -16.60 -4.71 4.91
C SER A 30 -17.40 -4.19 3.72
N VAL A 31 -16.76 -3.98 2.57
CA VAL A 31 -17.41 -3.58 1.32
C VAL A 31 -18.36 -4.67 0.84
N GLY A 32 -17.96 -5.95 0.91
CA GLY A 32 -18.82 -7.09 0.56
C GLY A 32 -20.11 -7.10 1.38
N LYS A 33 -20.00 -6.97 2.70
CA LYS A 33 -21.16 -6.89 3.61
C LYS A 33 -22.05 -5.67 3.31
N ALA A 34 -21.45 -4.50 3.14
CA ALA A 34 -22.18 -3.26 2.85
C ALA A 34 -22.95 -3.35 1.51
N ARG A 35 -22.33 -3.96 0.50
CA ARG A 35 -22.95 -4.16 -0.81
C ARG A 35 -24.16 -5.10 -0.73
N THR A 36 -24.02 -6.22 -0.04
CA THR A 36 -25.13 -7.18 0.15
C THR A 36 -26.31 -6.50 0.84
N LYS A 37 -26.06 -5.68 1.87
CA LYS A 37 -27.11 -4.90 2.55
C LYS A 37 -27.78 -3.88 1.62
N ALA A 38 -27.01 -3.25 0.73
CA ALA A 38 -27.50 -2.25 -0.22
C ALA A 38 -28.11 -2.83 -1.51
N LYS A 39 -28.14 -4.16 -1.68
CA LYS A 39 -28.63 -4.86 -2.89
C LYS A 39 -28.03 -4.34 -4.21
N VAL A 40 -26.79 -3.85 -4.17
CA VAL A 40 -26.11 -3.31 -5.35
C VAL A 40 -25.56 -4.48 -6.18
N PRO A 41 -25.99 -4.66 -7.45
CA PRO A 41 -25.46 -5.71 -8.31
C PRO A 41 -24.01 -5.41 -8.73
N TYR A 42 -23.26 -6.45 -9.05
CA TYR A 42 -21.96 -6.28 -9.73
C TYR A 42 -22.15 -5.59 -11.08
N PRO A 43 -21.18 -4.77 -11.57
CA PRO A 43 -19.80 -4.61 -11.08
C PRO A 43 -19.50 -3.26 -10.36
N TYR A 44 -20.46 -2.58 -9.76
CA TYR A 44 -20.25 -1.22 -9.24
C TYR A 44 -19.44 -1.16 -7.93
N GLY A 45 -18.17 -0.71 -7.99
CA GLY A 45 -17.29 -0.60 -6.81
C GLY A 45 -16.01 0.23 -7.00
N LYS A 46 -16.13 1.55 -7.23
CA LYS A 46 -14.98 2.45 -7.54
C LYS A 46 -13.88 2.51 -6.47
N LEU A 47 -14.23 2.38 -5.18
CA LEU A 47 -13.26 2.43 -4.06
C LEU A 47 -12.30 1.23 -4.06
N HIS A 48 -12.84 0.05 -4.32
CA HIS A 48 -12.09 -1.20 -4.29
C HIS A 48 -11.11 -1.27 -5.47
N GLY A 49 -11.56 -0.89 -6.67
CA GLY A 49 -10.70 -0.81 -7.86
C GLY A 49 -9.47 0.07 -7.67
N ASN A 50 -9.66 1.32 -7.20
CA ASN A 50 -8.53 2.23 -7.00
C ASN A 50 -7.48 1.67 -6.02
N THR A 51 -7.90 1.00 -4.96
CA THR A 51 -6.93 0.47 -3.99
C THR A 51 -6.19 -0.75 -4.54
N LEU A 52 -6.86 -1.60 -5.31
CA LEU A 52 -6.25 -2.76 -5.97
C LEU A 52 -5.29 -2.39 -7.10
N GLU A 53 -5.48 -1.24 -7.75
CA GLU A 53 -4.57 -0.76 -8.80
C GLU A 53 -3.21 -0.35 -8.22
N PHE A 54 -3.18 0.24 -7.01
CA PHE A 54 -1.94 0.75 -6.41
C PHE A 54 -1.27 -0.22 -5.43
N TRP A 55 -2.03 -1.11 -4.77
CA TRP A 55 -1.47 -2.02 -3.76
C TRP A 55 -0.34 -2.92 -4.29
N PRO A 56 -0.44 -3.56 -5.48
CA PRO A 56 0.64 -4.37 -6.02
C PRO A 56 1.91 -3.54 -6.28
N ILE A 57 1.74 -2.31 -6.78
CA ILE A 57 2.85 -1.41 -7.09
C ILE A 57 3.58 -1.03 -5.80
N VAL A 58 2.85 -0.56 -4.78
CA VAL A 58 3.42 -0.09 -3.51
C VAL A 58 4.08 -1.24 -2.75
N THR A 59 3.41 -2.40 -2.68
CA THR A 59 3.94 -3.55 -1.94
C THR A 59 5.18 -4.13 -2.62
N SER A 60 5.16 -4.28 -3.95
CA SER A 60 6.31 -4.81 -4.68
C SER A 60 7.52 -3.88 -4.59
N THR A 61 7.30 -2.57 -4.75
CA THR A 61 8.38 -1.58 -4.62
C THR A 61 8.90 -1.49 -3.20
N ALA A 62 8.06 -1.63 -2.16
CA ALA A 62 8.50 -1.68 -0.77
C ALA A 62 9.33 -2.92 -0.43
N LEU A 63 8.93 -4.10 -0.92
CA LEU A 63 9.69 -5.34 -0.73
C LEU A 63 11.05 -5.26 -1.42
N ILE A 64 11.10 -4.74 -2.65
CA ILE A 64 12.38 -4.54 -3.37
C ILE A 64 13.23 -3.49 -2.66
N ALA A 65 12.70 -2.28 -2.42
CA ALA A 65 13.41 -1.18 -1.77
C ALA A 65 13.95 -1.57 -0.37
N GLY A 66 13.22 -2.44 0.33
CA GLY A 66 13.59 -2.91 1.65
C GLY A 66 14.91 -3.67 1.70
N LEU A 67 15.34 -4.28 0.59
CA LEU A 67 16.57 -5.07 0.55
C LEU A 67 17.82 -4.21 0.76
N SER A 68 17.80 -2.95 0.32
CA SER A 68 18.90 -1.99 0.53
C SER A 68 18.58 -0.92 1.57
N HIS A 69 17.33 -0.50 1.71
CA HIS A 69 16.91 0.59 2.59
C HIS A 69 15.66 0.21 3.41
N PRO A 70 15.77 -0.76 4.34
CA PRO A 70 14.63 -1.37 5.04
C PRO A 70 13.78 -0.36 5.84
N VAL A 71 14.41 0.57 6.56
CA VAL A 71 13.69 1.55 7.39
C VAL A 71 12.91 2.55 6.52
N LEU A 72 13.53 3.06 5.46
CA LEU A 72 12.89 3.99 4.54
C LEU A 72 11.72 3.33 3.80
N ALA A 73 11.91 2.09 3.33
CA ALA A 73 10.88 1.32 2.66
C ALA A 73 9.69 1.03 3.58
N ALA A 74 9.94 0.62 4.82
CA ALA A 74 8.89 0.40 5.81
C ALA A 74 8.13 1.70 6.14
N ALA A 75 8.84 2.81 6.36
CA ALA A 75 8.22 4.10 6.64
C ALA A 75 7.35 4.60 5.49
N ALA A 76 7.82 4.49 4.24
CA ALA A 76 7.04 4.88 3.07
C ALA A 76 5.83 3.95 2.86
N HIS A 77 5.97 2.64 3.07
CA HIS A 77 4.83 1.72 2.99
C HIS A 77 3.78 2.01 4.07
N ALA A 78 4.21 2.29 5.30
CA ALA A 78 3.33 2.71 6.39
C ALA A 78 2.63 4.03 6.07
N TRP A 79 3.33 5.00 5.48
CA TRP A 79 2.73 6.27 5.02
C TRP A 79 1.60 6.03 4.01
N TRP A 80 1.82 5.13 3.06
CA TRP A 80 0.79 4.75 2.10
C TRP A 80 -0.44 4.15 2.79
N LEU A 81 -0.22 3.22 3.74
CA LEU A 81 -1.30 2.60 4.53
C LEU A 81 -2.10 3.65 5.32
N LEU A 82 -1.43 4.57 6.00
CA LEU A 82 -2.09 5.66 6.74
C LEU A 82 -2.94 6.53 5.81
N GLY A 83 -2.39 6.92 4.66
CA GLY A 83 -3.16 7.66 3.65
C GLY A 83 -4.36 6.88 3.12
N ARG A 84 -4.25 5.54 2.97
CA ARG A 84 -5.41 4.69 2.62
C ARG A 84 -6.46 4.67 3.71
N ILE A 85 -6.08 4.62 4.98
CA ILE A 85 -7.03 4.69 6.11
C ILE A 85 -7.80 6.00 6.07
N VAL A 86 -7.11 7.13 5.89
CA VAL A 86 -7.73 8.46 5.77
C VAL A 86 -8.61 8.54 4.50
N TYR A 87 -8.14 8.01 3.37
CA TYR A 87 -8.89 8.00 2.11
C TYR A 87 -10.21 7.25 2.24
N VAL A 88 -10.20 6.05 2.84
CA VAL A 88 -11.40 5.25 3.05
C VAL A 88 -12.37 5.94 4.01
N ARG A 89 -11.87 6.47 5.13
CA ARG A 89 -12.71 7.25 6.06
C ARG A 89 -13.40 8.41 5.36
N GLY A 90 -12.65 9.17 4.56
CA GLY A 90 -13.18 10.26 3.74
C GLY A 90 -14.20 9.77 2.70
N TYR A 91 -13.95 8.63 2.05
CA TYR A 91 -14.84 8.05 1.05
C TYR A 91 -16.19 7.66 1.62
N VAL A 92 -16.23 7.08 2.83
CA VAL A 92 -17.47 6.66 3.51
C VAL A 92 -18.38 7.85 3.85
N THR A 93 -17.84 9.07 3.97
CA THR A 93 -18.67 10.28 4.23
C THR A 93 -19.57 10.71 3.07
N GLY A 94 -19.37 10.15 1.86
CA GLY A 94 -20.13 10.52 0.66
C GLY A 94 -19.76 11.88 0.05
N LYS A 95 -18.95 12.71 0.72
CA LYS A 95 -18.47 14.00 0.20
C LYS A 95 -17.13 13.82 -0.54
N PRO A 96 -17.06 14.09 -1.87
CA PRO A 96 -15.84 13.85 -2.66
C PRO A 96 -14.59 14.61 -2.21
N GLN A 97 -14.74 15.70 -1.46
CA GLN A 97 -13.64 16.50 -0.94
C GLN A 97 -12.92 15.79 0.22
N ASN A 98 -13.64 15.00 1.02
CA ASN A 98 -13.08 14.39 2.23
C ASN A 98 -12.07 13.26 1.94
N ARG A 99 -12.12 12.66 0.74
CA ARG A 99 -11.11 11.66 0.32
C ARG A 99 -9.77 12.28 -0.09
N LEU A 100 -9.73 13.59 -0.36
CA LEU A 100 -8.51 14.28 -0.82
C LEU A 100 -7.41 14.27 0.25
N TYR A 101 -7.79 14.33 1.52
CA TYR A 101 -6.84 14.24 2.65
C TYR A 101 -6.02 12.94 2.62
N GLY A 102 -6.57 11.83 2.12
CA GLY A 102 -5.87 10.55 2.00
C GLY A 102 -5.02 10.41 0.74
N VAL A 103 -5.10 11.36 -0.20
CA VAL A 103 -4.32 11.31 -1.46
C VAL A 103 -2.84 11.55 -1.20
N ALA A 104 -2.48 12.30 -0.15
CA ALA A 104 -1.09 12.51 0.25
C ALA A 104 -0.33 11.19 0.54
N GLY A 105 -1.03 10.12 0.92
CA GLY A 105 -0.45 8.79 1.06
C GLY A 105 0.14 8.22 -0.23
N GLN A 106 -0.36 8.63 -1.40
CA GLN A 106 0.15 8.17 -2.70
C GLN A 106 1.55 8.70 -3.00
N LEU A 107 1.99 9.76 -2.31
CA LEU A 107 3.34 10.29 -2.46
C LEU A 107 4.42 9.29 -2.02
N ALA A 108 4.07 8.27 -1.22
CA ALA A 108 4.99 7.18 -0.87
C ALA A 108 5.51 6.39 -2.08
N ILE A 109 4.80 6.39 -3.21
CA ILE A 109 5.23 5.65 -4.40
C ILE A 109 6.54 6.21 -4.96
N LEU A 110 6.76 7.52 -4.89
CA LEU A 110 7.95 8.17 -5.45
C LEU A 110 9.26 7.72 -4.77
N PRO A 111 9.41 7.82 -3.44
CA PRO A 111 10.62 7.33 -2.77
C PRO A 111 10.74 5.81 -2.89
N LEU A 112 9.64 5.05 -2.80
CA LEU A 112 9.69 3.59 -2.96
C LEU A 112 10.21 3.19 -4.34
N LEU A 113 9.73 3.83 -5.40
CA LEU A 113 10.18 3.57 -6.77
C LEU A 113 11.66 3.92 -6.93
N PHE A 114 12.08 5.11 -6.50
CA PHE A 114 13.46 5.55 -6.60
C PHE A 114 14.43 4.59 -5.89
N VAL A 115 14.10 4.21 -4.66
CA VAL A 115 14.92 3.30 -3.84
C VAL A 115 14.91 1.89 -4.41
N SER A 116 13.79 1.42 -4.96
CA SER A 116 13.73 0.12 -5.63
C SER A 116 14.64 0.06 -6.86
N ILE A 117 14.69 1.14 -7.65
CA ILE A 117 15.60 1.25 -8.81
C ILE A 117 17.06 1.23 -8.36
N SER A 118 17.40 2.00 -7.31
CA SER A 118 18.75 2.00 -6.72
C SER A 118 19.14 0.61 -6.21
N THR A 119 18.22 -0.09 -5.55
CA THR A 119 18.42 -1.47 -5.07
C THR A 119 18.73 -2.40 -6.24
N VAL A 120 17.93 -2.35 -7.31
CA VAL A 120 18.15 -3.18 -8.51
C VAL A 120 19.49 -2.86 -9.16
N TYR A 121 19.88 -1.58 -9.25
CA TYR A 121 21.18 -1.18 -9.78
C TYR A 121 22.34 -1.78 -8.98
N HIS A 122 22.28 -1.75 -7.65
CA HIS A 122 23.29 -2.33 -6.77
C HIS A 122 23.35 -3.86 -6.78
N LEU A 123 22.28 -4.53 -7.20
CA LEU A 123 22.26 -5.99 -7.32
C LEU A 123 22.80 -6.48 -8.67
N ILE A 124 22.71 -5.66 -9.72
CA ILE A 124 23.16 -6.01 -11.08
C ILE A 124 24.65 -5.72 -11.27
N LYS A 125 25.17 -4.65 -10.67
CA LYS A 125 26.55 -4.19 -10.81
C LYS A 125 27.41 -4.63 -9.63
#